data_AF-A0AAJ1BL25-F1
#
_entry.id   AF-A0AAJ1BL25-F1
#
_cell.length_a   1.000
_cell.length_b   1.000
_cell.length_c   1.000
_cell.angle_alpha   90.00
_cell.angle_beta   90.00
_cell.angle_gamma   90.00
#
_symmetry.space_group_name_H-M   'P 1'
#
loop_
_entity.id
_entity.type
_entity.pdbx_description
1 polymer ?
#
loop_
_entity_poly.entity_id
_entity_poly.type
_entity_poly.pdbx_seq_one_letter_code
_entity_poly.pdbx_strand_id
1 'polypeptide(L)'
;MDTIGYSTKEEVLELVDACFPYIEKPDDDSLYVFPANDPMRTILHKQVREIKTAYLSNHQLNIFYDELGTLSANAVQWMFPSLIRSAVLSLPDEDTLAEALVCYFENANFEEINSAYNFSWLTPNQAQALSVVLEHISQETDMVVSLAMENVAEFSKL
;
A
#
# COMPACT_ATOMS: atom_id res chain seq x y z
N MET A 1 10.64 3.88 -21.42
CA MET A 1 9.30 3.60 -20.86
C MET A 1 8.37 4.55 -21.55
N ASP A 2 7.41 4.02 -22.31
CA ASP A 2 6.34 4.83 -22.87
C ASP A 2 5.45 5.29 -21.71
N THR A 3 5.26 6.61 -21.56
CA THR A 3 4.36 7.20 -20.57
C THR A 3 2.95 6.69 -20.83
N ILE A 4 2.33 6.06 -19.82
CA ILE A 4 0.93 5.70 -19.89
C ILE A 4 0.19 7.04 -19.78
N GLY A 5 -0.56 7.43 -20.82
CA GLY A 5 -1.10 8.79 -20.93
C GLY A 5 -1.93 9.26 -19.73
N TYR A 6 -2.27 10.55 -19.69
CA TYR A 6 -3.11 11.16 -18.65
C TYR A 6 -4.36 10.31 -18.36
N SER A 7 -4.39 9.70 -17.18
CA SER A 7 -5.52 8.91 -16.70
C SER A 7 -6.33 9.76 -15.73
N THR A 8 -7.64 9.80 -15.91
CA THR A 8 -8.56 10.45 -14.97
C THR A 8 -8.60 9.68 -13.65
N LYS A 9 -9.00 10.35 -12.57
CA LYS A 9 -9.17 9.71 -11.26
C LYS A 9 -10.08 8.47 -11.34
N GLU A 10 -11.17 8.56 -12.10
CA GLU A 10 -12.11 7.46 -12.31
C GLU A 10 -11.46 6.27 -13.03
N GLU A 11 -10.70 6.49 -14.09
CA GLU A 11 -9.99 5.43 -14.82
C GLU A 11 -8.93 4.75 -13.93
N VAL A 12 -8.22 5.53 -13.12
CA VAL A 12 -7.26 5.00 -12.13
C VAL A 12 -7.98 4.11 -11.12
N LEU A 13 -9.13 4.55 -10.58
CA LEU A 13 -9.89 3.77 -9.61
C LEU A 13 -10.48 2.49 -10.22
N GLU A 14 -10.98 2.53 -11.45
CA GLU A 14 -11.46 1.33 -12.17
C GLU A 14 -10.33 0.30 -12.35
N LEU A 15 -9.13 0.75 -12.69
CA LEU A 15 -7.95 -0.09 -12.79
C LEU A 15 -7.55 -0.69 -11.43
N VAL A 16 -7.55 0.13 -10.39
CA VAL A 16 -7.28 -0.31 -9.01
C VAL A 16 -8.31 -1.34 -8.56
N ASP A 17 -9.59 -1.16 -8.89
CA ASP A 17 -10.64 -2.11 -8.57
C ASP A 17 -10.45 -3.47 -9.25
N ALA A 18 -10.00 -3.46 -10.50
CA ALA A 18 -9.71 -4.68 -11.25
C ALA A 18 -8.46 -5.42 -10.73
N CYS A 19 -7.41 -4.69 -10.35
CA CYS A 19 -6.11 -5.28 -9.99
C CYS A 19 -5.92 -5.54 -8.50
N PHE A 20 -6.57 -4.77 -7.63
CA PHE A 20 -6.44 -4.82 -6.17
C PHE A 20 -7.81 -5.05 -5.53
N PRO A 21 -8.40 -6.26 -5.65
CA PRO A 21 -9.61 -6.58 -4.92
C PRO A 21 -9.33 -6.52 -3.41
N TYR A 22 -10.34 -6.15 -2.63
CA TYR A 22 -10.26 -6.28 -1.18
C TYR A 22 -10.07 -7.75 -0.80
N ILE A 23 -9.21 -7.99 0.19
CA ILE A 23 -8.99 -9.32 0.77
C ILE A 23 -9.41 -9.33 2.23
N GLU A 24 -9.73 -10.49 2.76
CA GLU A 24 -10.15 -10.63 4.15
C GLU A 24 -8.99 -10.32 5.11
N LYS A 25 -9.35 -9.79 6.29
CA LYS A 25 -8.39 -9.52 7.35
C LYS A 25 -7.71 -10.84 7.79
N PRO A 26 -6.37 -10.90 7.87
CA PRO A 26 -5.66 -12.04 8.43
C PRO A 26 -6.07 -12.28 9.89
N ASP A 27 -5.87 -13.50 10.38
CA ASP A 27 -5.99 -13.75 11.81
C ASP A 27 -4.98 -12.91 12.62
N ASP A 28 -5.28 -12.71 13.90
CA ASP A 28 -4.51 -11.78 14.74
C ASP A 28 -3.05 -12.21 14.96
N ASP A 29 -2.72 -13.50 14.81
CA ASP A 29 -1.34 -13.98 14.90
C ASP A 29 -0.57 -13.75 13.59
N SER A 30 -1.28 -13.78 12.47
CA SER A 30 -0.74 -13.48 11.14
C SER A 30 -0.62 -11.99 10.84
N LEU A 31 -1.10 -11.09 11.69
CA LEU A 31 -1.05 -9.62 11.46
C LEU A 31 0.32 -8.98 11.72
N TYR A 32 1.16 -9.59 12.57
CA TYR A 32 2.33 -8.91 13.13
C TYR A 32 3.62 -9.72 12.91
N VAL A 33 4.74 -9.03 12.76
CA VAL A 33 6.07 -9.68 12.77
C VAL A 33 6.56 -9.98 14.19
N PHE A 34 6.04 -9.25 15.19
CA PHE A 34 6.45 -9.37 16.58
C PHE A 34 5.56 -10.35 17.39
N PRO A 35 6.11 -10.99 18.43
CA PRO A 35 5.36 -11.90 19.29
C PRO A 35 4.32 -11.17 20.15
N ALA A 36 3.33 -11.91 20.67
CA ALA A 36 2.16 -11.35 21.36
C ALA A 36 2.48 -10.53 22.63
N ASN A 37 3.66 -10.73 23.21
CA ASN A 37 4.14 -9.99 24.38
C ASN A 37 4.90 -8.70 24.02
N ASP A 38 5.11 -8.42 22.73
CA ASP A 38 5.76 -7.20 22.29
C ASP A 38 4.88 -5.96 22.59
N PRO A 39 5.44 -4.88 23.18
CA PRO A 39 4.67 -3.68 23.49
C PRO A 39 4.03 -3.01 22.27
N MET A 40 4.73 -2.95 21.13
CA MET A 40 4.22 -2.32 19.90
C MET A 40 3.06 -3.13 19.33
N ARG A 41 3.23 -4.47 19.25
CA ARG A 41 2.10 -5.35 18.89
C ARG A 41 0.92 -5.15 19.83
N THR A 42 1.15 -5.07 21.15
CA THR A 42 0.07 -4.92 22.13
C THR A 42 -0.70 -3.61 21.96
N ILE A 43 0.00 -2.50 21.66
CA ILE A 43 -0.62 -1.19 21.42
C ILE A 43 -1.42 -1.22 20.13
N LEU A 44 -0.81 -1.68 19.03
CA LEU A 44 -1.45 -1.74 17.72
C LEU A 44 -2.66 -2.69 17.74
N HIS A 45 -2.52 -3.85 18.36
CA HIS A 45 -3.58 -4.86 18.49
C HIS A 45 -4.84 -4.34 19.18
N LYS A 46 -4.70 -3.50 20.21
CA LYS A 46 -5.85 -2.86 20.86
C LYS A 46 -6.65 -1.96 19.90
N GLN A 47 -5.99 -1.34 18.94
CA GLN A 47 -6.61 -0.43 17.98
C GLN A 47 -7.29 -1.19 16.82
N VAL A 48 -6.75 -2.35 16.43
CA VAL A 48 -7.13 -3.03 15.18
C VAL A 48 -7.96 -4.31 15.37
N ARG A 49 -8.05 -4.87 16.58
CA ARG A 49 -8.78 -6.12 16.84
C ARG A 49 -10.27 -6.07 16.49
N GLU A 50 -10.90 -4.90 16.63
CA GLU A 50 -12.33 -4.72 16.37
C GLU A 50 -12.64 -4.58 14.87
N ILE A 51 -11.61 -4.39 14.05
CA ILE A 51 -11.75 -4.33 12.59
C ILE A 51 -12.03 -5.74 12.09
N LYS A 52 -13.17 -5.91 11.42
CA LYS A 52 -13.64 -7.19 10.85
C LYS A 52 -13.92 -7.10 9.35
N THR A 53 -13.67 -5.95 8.75
CA THR A 53 -13.97 -5.67 7.34
C THR A 53 -12.75 -5.88 6.48
N ALA A 54 -12.98 -6.28 5.23
CA ALA A 54 -11.93 -6.35 4.19
C ALA A 54 -11.45 -4.94 3.76
N TYR A 55 -12.29 -3.92 3.91
CA TYR A 55 -11.95 -2.53 3.62
C TYR A 55 -11.61 -1.75 4.89
N LEU A 56 -10.71 -0.78 4.76
CA LEU A 56 -10.28 0.14 5.81
C LEU A 56 -10.66 1.58 5.44
N SER A 57 -11.13 2.35 6.42
CA SER A 57 -11.29 3.80 6.30
C SER A 57 -9.95 4.53 6.41
N ASN A 58 -9.87 5.79 5.97
CA ASN A 58 -8.66 6.62 6.12
C ASN A 58 -8.18 6.68 7.58
N HIS A 59 -9.11 6.81 8.54
CA HIS A 59 -8.76 6.79 9.96
C HIS A 59 -8.09 5.48 10.38
N GLN A 60 -8.58 4.34 9.89
CA GLN A 60 -7.99 3.03 10.17
C GLN A 60 -6.64 2.86 9.47
N LEU A 61 -6.48 3.36 8.24
CA LEU A 61 -5.21 3.35 7.52
C LEU A 61 -4.13 4.16 8.24
N ASN A 62 -4.48 5.32 8.80
CA ASN A 62 -3.54 6.15 9.56
C ASN A 62 -3.02 5.46 10.83
N ILE A 63 -3.75 4.49 11.39
CA ILE A 63 -3.26 3.67 12.52
C ILE A 63 -2.08 2.79 12.09
N PHE A 64 -2.10 2.33 10.84
CA PHE A 64 -1.09 1.42 10.28
C PHE A 64 0.08 2.16 9.65
N TYR A 65 -0.14 3.38 9.18
CA TYR A 65 0.84 4.16 8.42
C TYR A 65 2.18 4.29 9.15
N ASP A 66 2.16 4.71 10.41
CA ASP A 66 3.36 4.90 11.24
C ASP A 66 3.98 3.57 11.71
N GLU A 67 3.26 2.46 11.56
CA GLU A 67 3.56 1.18 12.20
C GLU A 67 3.82 0.07 11.18
N LEU A 68 4.13 0.41 9.92
CA LEU A 68 4.32 -0.57 8.85
C LEU A 68 5.37 -1.63 9.22
N GLY A 69 6.45 -1.24 9.91
CA GLY A 69 7.49 -2.18 10.38
C GLY A 69 7.01 -3.17 11.45
N THR A 70 5.85 -2.96 12.06
CA THR A 70 5.21 -3.85 13.04
C THR A 70 4.31 -4.89 12.35
N LEU A 71 3.92 -4.63 11.09
CA LEU A 71 3.01 -5.46 10.31
C LEU A 71 3.71 -6.59 9.56
N SER A 72 3.03 -7.73 9.44
CA SER A 72 3.47 -8.80 8.53
C SER A 72 3.16 -8.47 7.07
N ALA A 73 3.78 -9.20 6.14
CA ALA A 73 3.43 -9.14 4.73
C ALA A 73 1.93 -9.40 4.46
N ASN A 74 1.29 -10.30 5.23
CA ASN A 74 -0.14 -10.58 5.11
C ASN A 74 -1.00 -9.38 5.54
N ALA A 75 -0.60 -8.67 6.59
CA ALA A 75 -1.28 -7.46 7.01
C ALA A 75 -1.13 -6.34 5.98
N VAL A 76 0.06 -6.20 5.39
CA VAL A 76 0.31 -5.26 4.29
C VAL A 76 -0.62 -5.58 3.11
N GLN A 77 -0.65 -6.83 2.64
CA GLN A 77 -1.55 -7.25 1.56
C GLN A 77 -3.02 -6.92 1.83
N TRP A 78 -3.45 -7.03 3.09
CA TRP A 78 -4.82 -6.72 3.49
C TRP A 78 -5.14 -5.22 3.47
N MET A 79 -4.24 -4.38 3.99
CA MET A 79 -4.46 -2.93 4.00
C MET A 79 -4.28 -2.30 2.61
N PHE A 80 -3.45 -2.90 1.77
CA PHE A 80 -2.95 -2.30 0.53
C PHE A 80 -4.05 -1.84 -0.45
N PRO A 81 -5.11 -2.64 -0.72
CA PRO A 81 -6.21 -2.20 -1.57
C PRO A 81 -6.92 -0.95 -1.05
N SER A 82 -7.06 -0.81 0.27
CA SER A 82 -7.66 0.37 0.89
C SER A 82 -6.72 1.57 0.79
N LEU A 83 -5.43 1.36 1.06
CA LEU A 83 -4.40 2.41 0.96
C LEU A 83 -4.36 3.05 -0.43
N ILE A 84 -4.29 2.25 -1.49
CA ILE A 84 -4.23 2.77 -2.87
C ILE A 84 -5.46 3.63 -3.19
N ARG A 85 -6.67 3.12 -2.88
CA ARG A 85 -7.91 3.84 -3.14
C ARG A 85 -7.98 5.14 -2.36
N SER A 86 -7.63 5.11 -1.07
CA SER A 86 -7.59 6.29 -0.23
C SER A 86 -6.58 7.31 -0.72
N ALA A 87 -5.39 6.87 -1.16
CA ALA A 87 -4.40 7.76 -1.76
C ALA A 87 -4.95 8.47 -3.00
N VAL A 88 -5.54 7.74 -3.95
CA VAL A 88 -6.09 8.32 -5.19
C VAL A 88 -7.31 9.22 -4.92
N LEU A 89 -8.22 8.81 -4.05
CA LEU A 89 -9.45 9.55 -3.76
C LEU A 89 -9.19 10.90 -3.09
N SER A 90 -8.17 10.96 -2.23
CA SER A 90 -7.89 12.12 -1.39
C SER A 90 -7.14 13.24 -2.11
N LEU A 91 -6.62 12.98 -3.32
CA LEU A 91 -5.94 14.00 -4.12
C LEU A 91 -6.91 15.00 -4.77
N PRO A 92 -6.50 16.26 -4.97
CA PRO A 92 -5.22 16.85 -4.56
C PRO A 92 -5.23 17.41 -3.12
N ASP A 93 -6.33 17.21 -2.37
CA ASP A 93 -6.60 17.93 -1.12
C ASP A 93 -5.83 17.40 0.10
N GLU A 94 -5.60 16.09 0.18
CA GLU A 94 -4.85 15.42 1.24
C GLU A 94 -3.86 14.43 0.65
N ASP A 95 -2.58 14.61 0.96
CA ASP A 95 -1.49 13.91 0.29
C ASP A 95 -0.76 12.93 1.21
N THR A 96 -1.04 12.89 2.52
CA THR A 96 -0.34 12.04 3.50
C THR A 96 -0.35 10.55 3.13
N LEU A 97 -1.49 10.00 2.70
CA LEU A 97 -1.58 8.59 2.30
C LEU A 97 -0.96 8.34 0.92
N ALA A 98 -0.92 9.34 0.04
CA ALA A 98 -0.20 9.27 -1.22
C ALA A 98 1.32 9.30 -0.98
N GLU A 99 1.80 10.20 -0.11
CA GLU A 99 3.20 10.29 0.32
C GLU A 99 3.64 8.97 0.98
N ALA A 100 2.81 8.42 1.87
CA ALA A 100 3.02 7.11 2.47
C ALA A 100 3.22 6.02 1.41
N LEU A 101 2.32 5.95 0.44
CA LEU A 101 2.38 4.97 -0.64
C LEU A 101 3.67 5.10 -1.45
N VAL A 102 4.06 6.33 -1.80
CA VAL A 102 5.32 6.61 -2.51
C VAL A 102 6.51 6.14 -1.67
N CYS A 103 6.59 6.60 -0.41
CA CYS A 103 7.67 6.27 0.51
C CYS A 103 7.83 4.75 0.72
N TYR A 104 6.74 3.99 0.77
CA TYR A 104 6.80 2.54 0.91
C TYR A 104 7.50 1.86 -0.26
N PHE A 105 7.25 2.31 -1.50
CA PHE A 105 7.92 1.77 -2.67
C PHE A 105 9.35 2.27 -2.83
N GLU A 106 9.66 3.49 -2.43
CA GLU A 106 11.05 3.98 -2.39
C GLU A 106 11.92 3.15 -1.44
N ASN A 107 11.33 2.65 -0.36
CA ASN A 107 12.00 1.84 0.66
C ASN A 107 11.74 0.33 0.51
N ALA A 108 11.32 -0.13 -0.68
CA ALA A 108 11.08 -1.55 -0.92
C ALA A 108 12.31 -2.40 -0.58
N ASN A 109 12.11 -3.49 0.17
CA ASN A 109 13.18 -4.41 0.57
C ASN A 109 12.85 -5.83 0.12
N PHE A 110 13.60 -6.32 -0.87
CA PHE A 110 13.41 -7.64 -1.48
C PHE A 110 14.22 -8.74 -0.81
N GLU A 111 15.24 -8.40 -0.01
CA GLU A 111 16.12 -9.38 0.62
C GLU A 111 15.43 -10.08 1.80
N GLU A 112 14.52 -9.36 2.47
CA GLU A 112 13.81 -9.86 3.63
C GLU A 112 12.39 -10.29 3.27
N ILE A 113 12.17 -11.59 3.05
CA ILE A 113 10.87 -12.18 2.66
C ILE A 113 9.73 -11.80 3.62
N ASN A 114 10.03 -11.65 4.91
CA ASN A 114 9.02 -11.34 5.93
C ASN A 114 8.87 -9.84 6.21
N SER A 115 9.59 -8.99 5.47
CA SER A 115 9.50 -7.54 5.64
C SER A 115 8.16 -7.01 5.15
N ALA A 116 7.62 -6.02 5.86
CA ALA A 116 6.45 -5.27 5.42
C ALA A 116 6.71 -4.46 4.13
N TYR A 117 7.98 -4.23 3.80
CA TYR A 117 8.42 -3.56 2.58
C TYR A 117 8.72 -4.55 1.44
N ASN A 118 8.44 -5.84 1.63
CA ASN A 118 8.58 -6.83 0.58
C ASN A 118 7.30 -6.94 -0.25
N PHE A 119 7.36 -6.42 -1.47
CA PHE A 119 6.24 -6.40 -2.41
C PHE A 119 6.32 -7.49 -3.50
N SER A 120 7.13 -8.53 -3.30
CA SER A 120 7.29 -9.65 -4.26
C SER A 120 6.01 -10.46 -4.51
N TRP A 121 4.98 -10.27 -3.70
CA TRP A 121 3.66 -10.88 -3.87
C TRP A 121 2.81 -10.19 -4.96
N LEU A 122 3.20 -9.02 -5.45
CA LEU A 122 2.49 -8.31 -6.51
C LEU A 122 2.61 -9.03 -7.85
N THR A 123 1.49 -9.20 -8.53
CA THR A 123 1.46 -9.69 -9.90
C THR A 123 1.93 -8.62 -10.90
N PRO A 124 2.35 -8.99 -12.13
CA PRO A 124 2.71 -8.01 -13.16
C PRO A 124 1.60 -6.98 -13.47
N ASN A 125 0.34 -7.41 -13.47
CA ASN A 125 -0.80 -6.49 -13.68
C ASN A 125 -0.96 -5.51 -12.52
N GLN A 126 -0.75 -5.96 -11.28
CA GLN A 126 -0.74 -5.09 -10.10
C GLN A 126 0.43 -4.11 -10.12
N ALA A 127 1.61 -4.54 -10.58
CA ALA A 127 2.77 -3.68 -10.81
C ALA A 127 2.46 -2.53 -11.78
N GLN A 128 1.83 -2.89 -12.90
CA GLN A 128 1.45 -1.94 -13.93
C GLN A 128 0.40 -0.94 -13.40
N ALA A 129 -0.62 -1.44 -12.69
CA ALA A 129 -1.61 -0.58 -12.06
C ALA A 129 -1.00 0.39 -11.04
N LEU A 130 -0.02 -0.07 -10.25
CA LEU A 130 0.73 0.79 -9.33
C LEU A 130 1.54 1.87 -10.04
N SER A 131 2.16 1.54 -11.18
CA SER A 131 2.88 2.53 -11.98
C SER A 131 1.94 3.64 -12.46
N VAL A 132 0.72 3.30 -12.87
CA VAL A 132 -0.33 4.27 -13.25
C VAL A 132 -0.78 5.11 -12.05
N VAL A 133 -0.95 4.50 -10.87
CA VAL A 133 -1.28 5.23 -9.64
C VAL A 133 -0.19 6.22 -9.25
N LEU A 134 1.08 5.82 -9.28
CA LEU A 134 2.22 6.68 -8.95
C LEU A 134 2.35 7.83 -9.95
N GLU A 135 2.18 7.55 -11.25
CA GLU A 135 2.15 8.58 -12.28
C GLU A 135 1.01 9.59 -12.04
N HIS A 136 -0.20 9.10 -11.70
CA HIS A 136 -1.33 9.97 -11.34
C HIS A 136 -1.03 10.83 -10.10
N ILE A 137 -0.44 10.25 -9.04
CA ILE A 137 -0.01 11.00 -7.85
C ILE A 137 0.94 12.14 -8.26
N SER A 138 1.92 11.87 -9.11
CA SER A 138 2.87 12.90 -9.58
C SER A 138 2.26 13.97 -10.51
N GLN A 139 1.10 13.69 -11.10
CA GLN A 139 0.38 14.65 -11.95
C GLN A 139 -0.52 15.57 -11.11
N GLU A 140 -1.13 15.02 -10.06
CA GLU A 140 -2.04 15.76 -9.18
C GLU A 140 -1.31 16.46 -8.01
N THR A 141 -0.03 16.14 -7.78
CA THR A 141 0.80 16.68 -6.70
C THR A 141 2.19 17.04 -7.20
N ASP A 142 2.99 17.73 -6.37
CA ASP A 142 4.40 18.02 -6.64
C ASP A 142 5.35 16.86 -6.25
N MET A 143 4.82 15.68 -5.92
CA MET A 143 5.63 14.54 -5.48
C MET A 143 6.48 13.97 -6.61
N VAL A 144 7.75 13.70 -6.31
CA VAL A 144 8.65 12.97 -7.19
C VAL A 144 8.48 11.48 -6.92
N VAL A 145 8.01 10.73 -7.92
CA VAL A 145 7.72 9.29 -7.79
C VAL A 145 8.71 8.39 -8.54
N SER A 146 9.76 8.95 -9.14
CA SER A 146 10.63 8.22 -10.06
C SER A 146 11.31 7.00 -9.42
N LEU A 147 11.79 7.14 -8.17
CA LEU A 147 12.42 6.02 -7.45
C LEU A 147 11.41 4.93 -7.11
N ALA A 148 10.22 5.31 -6.63
CA ALA A 148 9.12 4.37 -6.41
C ALA A 148 8.75 3.62 -7.70
N MET A 149 8.65 4.31 -8.83
CA MET A 149 8.36 3.70 -10.13
C MET A 149 9.49 2.77 -10.61
N GLU A 150 10.75 3.13 -10.39
CA GLU A 150 11.91 2.29 -10.71
C GLU A 150 11.87 0.98 -9.91
N ASN A 151 11.67 1.07 -8.60
CA ASN A 151 11.51 -0.10 -7.73
C ASN A 151 10.29 -0.93 -8.13
N VAL A 152 9.21 -0.28 -8.59
CA VAL A 152 8.02 -0.98 -9.08
C VAL A 152 8.31 -1.78 -10.36
N ALA A 153 9.01 -1.14 -11.29
CA ALA A 153 9.40 -1.78 -12.54
C ALA A 153 10.41 -2.91 -12.34
N GLU A 154 11.27 -2.83 -11.34
CA GLU A 154 12.22 -3.89 -11.00
C GLU A 154 11.50 -5.18 -10.61
N PHE A 155 10.46 -5.13 -9.77
CA PHE A 155 9.72 -6.33 -9.40
C PHE A 155 8.86 -6.89 -10.52
N SER A 156 8.36 -6.06 -11.44
CA SER A 156 7.58 -6.53 -12.60
C SER A 156 8.37 -7.39 -13.60
N LYS A 157 9.71 -7.43 -13.46
CA LYS A 157 10.63 -8.20 -14.31
C LYS A 157 11.05 -9.54 -13.70
N LEU A 158 10.73 -9.77 -12.42
CA LEU A 158 10.97 -11.03 -11.71
C LEU A 158 9.86 -12.04 -12.01
#